data_AF-A0A836XEJ2-F1
#
_entry.id   AF-A0A836XEJ2-F1
#
_cell.length_a   1.000
_cell.length_b   1.000
_cell.length_c   1.000
_cell.angle_alpha   90.00
_cell.angle_beta   90.00
_cell.angle_gamma   90.00
#
_symmetry.space_group_name_H-M   'P 1'
#
loop_
_entity.id
_entity.type
_entity.pdbx_description
1 polymer ?
#
loop_
_entity_poly.entity_id
_entity_poly.type
_entity_poly.pdbx_seq_one_letter_code
_entity_poly.pdbx_strand_id
1 'polypeptide(L)'
;GAVLVDGVDVKDWDARDLRRRIGLVQQDVFLFAGTIGENISLGDPELSREHLEAAARHTNADRFIRPLPKGYDQPVGERGVSLSAGQRQLLSFARVLAANPEILVLDEATANIDTETEMWIQEAVGRLMQQRTSLVIAHRLSTVRTADTILVLHHGEVREMGPHDALLAKRGLYYRLHQLQYGEGKSA
;
A
#
# COMPACT_ATOMS: atom_id res chain seq x y z
N GLY A 1 12.53 14.12 20.05
CA GLY A 1 12.98 13.10 19.08
C GLY A 1 13.16 13.73 17.71
N ALA A 2 13.76 12.99 16.78
CA ALA A 2 13.95 13.36 15.38
C ALA A 2 13.50 12.19 14.49
N VAL A 3 13.09 12.48 13.26
CA VAL A 3 12.82 11.47 12.23
C VAL A 3 13.82 11.74 11.11
N LEU A 4 14.59 10.72 10.74
CA LEU A 4 15.68 10.88 9.78
C LEU A 4 15.37 10.11 8.51
N VAL A 5 15.68 10.71 7.36
CA VAL A 5 15.74 10.05 6.05
C VAL A 5 17.15 10.26 5.52
N ASP A 6 17.83 9.17 5.16
CA ASP A 6 19.25 9.16 4.76
C ASP A 6 20.18 9.88 5.75
N GLY A 7 19.85 9.82 7.05
CA GLY A 7 20.61 10.45 8.12
C GLY A 7 20.34 11.94 8.33
N VAL A 8 19.47 12.56 7.54
CA VAL A 8 19.08 13.98 7.65
C VAL A 8 17.70 14.10 8.30
N ASP A 9 17.52 15.01 9.26
CA ASP A 9 16.20 15.24 9.89
C ASP A 9 15.22 15.74 8.82
N VAL A 10 14.01 15.16 8.79
CA VAL A 10 12.94 15.55 7.85
C VAL A 10 12.60 17.04 7.90
N LYS A 11 12.92 17.73 9.00
CA LYS A 11 12.77 19.19 9.14
C LYS A 11 13.79 20.00 8.34
N ASP A 12 14.93 19.39 8.01
CA ASP A 12 16.03 20.01 7.27
C ASP A 12 15.95 19.72 5.76
N TRP A 13 15.02 18.86 5.33
CA TRP A 13 14.76 18.57 3.94
C TRP A 13 13.92 19.66 3.24
N ASP A 14 14.14 19.85 1.93
CA ASP A 14 13.11 20.48 1.11
C ASP A 14 11.85 19.60 1.09
N ALA A 15 10.72 20.22 1.42
CA ALA A 15 9.47 19.50 1.64
C ALA A 15 8.85 18.96 0.34
N ARG A 16 9.22 19.47 -0.84
CA ARG A 16 8.77 18.93 -2.13
C ARG A 16 9.63 17.74 -2.52
N ASP A 17 10.93 17.84 -2.36
CA ASP A 17 11.88 16.76 -2.69
C ASP A 17 11.66 15.53 -1.80
N LEU A 18 11.51 15.73 -0.48
CA LEU A 18 11.20 14.64 0.44
C LEU A 18 9.88 13.94 0.08
N ARG A 19 8.83 14.71 -0.24
CA ARG A 19 7.54 14.15 -0.61
C ARG A 19 7.56 13.40 -1.94
N ARG A 20 8.41 13.78 -2.89
CA ARG A 20 8.59 13.04 -4.16
C ARG A 20 9.24 11.66 -3.95
N ARG A 21 10.06 11.52 -2.91
CA ARG A 21 10.70 10.24 -2.55
C ARG A 21 9.77 9.29 -1.81
N ILE A 22 8.66 9.79 -1.27
CA ILE A 22 7.73 9.02 -0.42
C ILE A 22 6.42 8.77 -1.16
N GLY A 23 6.08 7.51 -1.37
CA GLY A 23 4.75 7.08 -1.77
C GLY A 23 3.94 6.72 -0.53
N LEU A 24 2.73 7.28 -0.43
CA LEU A 24 1.79 6.93 0.63
C LEU A 24 0.57 6.26 0.02
N VAL A 25 0.25 5.05 0.50
CA VAL A 25 -1.04 4.43 0.27
C VAL A 25 -1.82 4.44 1.56
N GLN A 26 -2.88 5.24 1.59
CA GLN A 26 -3.78 5.35 2.74
C GLN A 26 -4.89 4.30 2.66
N GLN A 27 -5.43 3.92 3.82
CA GLN A 27 -6.63 3.09 3.93
C GLN A 27 -7.80 3.69 3.12
N ASP A 28 -8.09 4.98 3.33
CA ASP A 28 -9.13 5.71 2.62
C ASP A 28 -8.56 6.38 1.37
N VAL A 29 -8.76 5.75 0.22
CA VAL A 29 -8.25 6.28 -1.05
C VAL A 29 -9.07 7.47 -1.52
N PHE A 30 -8.38 8.60 -1.71
CA PHE A 30 -8.93 9.77 -2.37
C PHE A 30 -8.60 9.80 -3.86
N LEU A 31 -9.63 9.91 -4.70
CA LEU A 31 -9.52 10.11 -6.14
C LEU A 31 -10.04 11.50 -6.52
N PHE A 32 -9.32 12.14 -7.44
CA PHE A 32 -9.66 13.46 -7.98
C PHE A 32 -10.68 13.31 -9.11
N ALA A 33 -11.53 14.32 -9.28
CA ALA A 33 -12.38 14.41 -10.45
C ALA A 33 -11.52 14.55 -11.71
N GLY A 34 -11.83 13.80 -12.76
CA GLY A 34 -11.02 13.69 -13.97
C GLY A 34 -11.19 12.34 -14.63
N THR A 35 -10.13 11.79 -15.22
CA THR A 35 -10.07 10.44 -15.77
C THR A 35 -9.31 9.48 -14.85
N ILE A 36 -9.43 8.18 -15.12
CA ILE A 36 -8.58 7.16 -14.48
C ILE A 36 -7.11 7.44 -14.76
N GLY A 37 -6.76 7.78 -16.01
CA GLY A 37 -5.41 8.12 -16.42
C GLY A 37 -4.82 9.28 -15.61
N GLU A 38 -5.56 10.40 -15.53
CA GLU A 38 -5.15 11.58 -14.75
C GLU A 38 -4.96 11.28 -13.26
N ASN A 39 -5.76 10.36 -12.71
CA ASN A 39 -5.60 9.93 -11.33
C ASN A 39 -4.31 9.10 -11.11
N ILE A 40 -3.89 8.31 -12.11
CA ILE A 40 -2.64 7.55 -12.05
C ILE A 40 -1.43 8.48 -12.23
N SER A 41 -1.52 9.45 -13.14
CA SER A 41 -0.44 10.40 -13.46
C SER A 41 -0.38 11.64 -12.55
N LEU A 42 -1.13 11.68 -11.45
CA LEU A 42 -1.30 12.87 -10.59
C LEU A 42 0.02 13.50 -10.10
N GLY A 43 1.11 12.72 -10.00
CA GLY A 43 2.45 13.21 -9.61
C GLY A 43 3.35 13.63 -10.77
N ASP A 44 3.01 13.27 -11.99
CA ASP A 44 3.77 13.52 -13.22
C ASP A 44 2.82 13.59 -14.43
N PRO A 45 2.33 14.79 -14.79
CA PRO A 45 1.43 14.96 -15.94
C PRO A 45 2.06 14.57 -17.29
N GLU A 46 3.39 14.55 -17.38
CA GLU A 46 4.14 14.20 -18.58
C GLU A 46 4.39 12.69 -18.68
N LEU A 47 3.88 11.89 -17.74
CA LEU A 47 4.02 10.44 -17.72
C LEU A 47 3.52 9.83 -19.03
N SER A 48 4.39 9.07 -19.72
CA SER A 48 4.00 8.45 -20.97
C SER A 48 2.85 7.46 -20.75
N ARG A 49 2.00 7.31 -21.77
CA ARG A 49 0.88 6.36 -21.71
C ARG A 49 1.37 4.93 -21.52
N GLU A 50 2.50 4.54 -22.11
CA GLU A 50 3.03 3.19 -21.90
C GLU A 50 3.42 2.95 -20.44
N HIS A 51 4.03 3.94 -19.78
CA HIS A 51 4.42 3.83 -18.38
C HIS A 51 3.20 3.81 -17.45
N LEU A 52 2.19 4.62 -17.73
CA LEU A 52 0.91 4.62 -17.03
C LEU A 52 0.24 3.23 -17.09
N GLU A 53 0.11 2.68 -18.30
CA GLU A 53 -0.45 1.34 -18.52
C GLU A 53 0.42 0.23 -17.93
N ALA A 54 1.74 0.41 -17.91
CA ALA A 54 2.64 -0.50 -17.23
C ALA A 54 2.38 -0.49 -15.72
N ALA A 55 2.28 0.68 -15.09
CA ALA A 55 2.00 0.80 -13.65
C ALA A 55 0.66 0.12 -13.29
N ALA A 56 -0.39 0.40 -14.06
CA ALA A 56 -1.70 -0.21 -13.87
C ALA A 56 -1.71 -1.74 -14.05
N ARG A 57 -0.91 -2.28 -14.98
CA ARG A 57 -0.75 -3.74 -15.14
C ARG A 57 -0.04 -4.38 -13.96
N HIS A 58 1.04 -3.76 -13.48
CA HIS A 58 1.81 -4.29 -12.35
C HIS A 58 0.98 -4.33 -11.07
N THR A 59 0.06 -3.39 -10.87
CA THR A 59 -0.83 -3.35 -9.70
C THR A 59 -2.17 -4.03 -9.91
N ASN A 60 -2.36 -4.79 -11.01
CA ASN A 60 -3.61 -5.44 -11.38
C ASN A 60 -4.80 -4.48 -11.66
N ALA A 61 -4.62 -3.17 -11.56
CA ALA A 61 -5.65 -2.17 -11.86
C ALA A 61 -6.15 -2.28 -13.32
N ASP A 62 -5.24 -2.56 -14.25
CA ASP A 62 -5.55 -2.72 -15.68
C ASP A 62 -6.67 -3.75 -15.95
N ARG A 63 -6.81 -4.77 -15.08
CA ARG A 63 -7.84 -5.81 -15.20
C ARG A 63 -9.25 -5.27 -15.15
N PHE A 64 -9.51 -4.28 -14.28
CA PHE A 64 -10.82 -3.65 -14.19
C PHE A 64 -10.94 -2.42 -15.09
N ILE A 65 -9.81 -1.78 -15.44
CA ILE A 65 -9.80 -0.59 -16.29
C ILE A 65 -10.12 -0.94 -17.74
N ARG A 66 -9.46 -1.94 -18.33
CA ARG A 66 -9.63 -2.29 -19.76
C ARG A 66 -11.05 -2.64 -20.17
N PRO A 67 -11.86 -3.35 -19.36
CA PRO A 67 -13.25 -3.64 -19.70
C PRO A 67 -14.17 -2.42 -19.67
N LEU A 68 -13.76 -1.29 -19.10
CA LEU A 68 -14.59 -0.08 -19.06
C LEU A 68 -14.78 0.49 -20.47
N PRO A 69 -15.96 1.07 -20.79
CA PRO A 69 -16.25 1.59 -22.13
C PRO A 69 -15.24 2.62 -22.65
N LYS A 70 -14.60 3.37 -21.74
CA LYS A 70 -13.58 4.38 -22.05
C LYS A 70 -12.20 4.02 -21.54
N GLY A 71 -11.99 2.83 -20.97
CA GLY A 71 -10.69 2.41 -20.44
C GLY A 71 -10.08 3.42 -19.47
N TYR A 72 -8.84 3.84 -19.74
CA TYR A 72 -8.12 4.84 -18.96
C TYR A 72 -8.73 6.26 -19.04
N ASP A 73 -9.49 6.55 -20.09
CA ASP A 73 -10.21 7.82 -20.27
C ASP A 73 -11.59 7.81 -19.58
N GLN A 74 -11.90 6.75 -18.82
CA GLN A 74 -13.13 6.67 -18.06
C GLN A 74 -13.18 7.80 -17.02
N PRO A 75 -14.26 8.61 -17.02
CA PRO A 75 -14.41 9.66 -16.03
C PRO A 75 -14.57 9.06 -14.63
N VAL A 76 -13.86 9.65 -13.68
CA VAL A 76 -13.95 9.42 -12.25
C VAL A 76 -14.57 10.67 -11.65
N GLY A 77 -15.76 10.52 -11.04
CA GLY A 77 -16.38 11.60 -10.28
C GLY A 77 -15.64 11.88 -8.98
N GLU A 78 -16.02 12.94 -8.26
CA GLU A 78 -15.42 13.23 -6.94
C GLU A 78 -15.49 12.00 -6.02
N ARG A 79 -14.37 11.68 -5.35
CA ARG A 79 -14.19 10.52 -4.48
C ARG A 79 -14.34 9.14 -5.15
N GLY A 80 -14.48 9.08 -6.47
CA GLY A 80 -14.57 7.80 -7.20
C GLY A 80 -15.77 6.95 -6.79
N VAL A 81 -16.93 7.58 -6.57
CA VAL A 81 -18.17 6.91 -6.13
C VAL A 81 -18.61 5.77 -7.04
N SER A 82 -18.25 5.82 -8.32
CA SER A 82 -18.54 4.77 -9.31
C SER A 82 -17.65 3.52 -9.19
N LEU A 83 -16.60 3.55 -8.38
CA LEU A 83 -15.64 2.46 -8.21
C LEU A 83 -15.88 1.71 -6.90
N SER A 84 -15.57 0.42 -6.85
CA SER A 84 -15.54 -0.32 -5.60
C SER A 84 -14.37 0.12 -4.71
N ALA A 85 -14.42 -0.21 -3.41
CA ALA A 85 -13.30 0.08 -2.51
C ALA A 85 -11.99 -0.55 -2.98
N GLY A 86 -12.04 -1.82 -3.43
CA GLY A 86 -10.85 -2.50 -3.94
C GLY A 86 -10.34 -1.92 -5.26
N GLN A 87 -11.22 -1.49 -6.16
CA GLN A 87 -10.81 -0.79 -7.39
C GLN A 87 -10.11 0.53 -7.09
N ARG A 88 -10.62 1.31 -6.11
CA ARG A 88 -9.95 2.53 -5.65
C ARG A 88 -8.57 2.22 -5.07
N GLN A 89 -8.41 1.15 -4.29
CA GLN A 89 -7.09 0.73 -3.79
C GLN A 89 -6.13 0.37 -4.93
N LEU A 90 -6.56 -0.44 -5.90
CA LEU A 90 -5.73 -0.79 -7.06
C LEU A 90 -5.28 0.45 -7.85
N LEU A 91 -6.14 1.47 -7.98
CA LEU A 91 -5.75 2.77 -8.57
C LEU A 91 -4.76 3.54 -7.73
N SER A 92 -4.92 3.54 -6.41
CA SER A 92 -3.95 4.16 -5.49
C SER A 92 -2.58 3.52 -5.63
N PHE A 93 -2.54 2.18 -5.71
CA PHE A 93 -1.32 1.43 -5.99
C PHE A 93 -0.72 1.82 -7.34
N ALA A 94 -1.53 1.87 -8.40
CA ALA A 94 -1.06 2.27 -9.73
C ALA A 94 -0.45 3.68 -9.72
N ARG A 95 -1.10 4.64 -9.03
CA ARG A 95 -0.60 6.00 -8.83
C ARG A 95 0.75 6.02 -8.13
N VAL A 96 0.89 5.27 -7.05
CA VAL A 96 2.14 5.19 -6.29
C VAL A 96 3.24 4.52 -7.12
N LEU A 97 2.94 3.45 -7.84
CA LEU A 97 3.92 2.79 -8.70
C LEU A 97 4.35 3.68 -9.87
N ALA A 98 3.41 4.43 -10.45
CA ALA A 98 3.69 5.39 -11.53
C ALA A 98 4.68 6.48 -11.07
N ALA A 99 4.50 7.00 -9.86
CA ALA A 99 5.40 7.99 -9.25
C ALA A 99 6.77 7.41 -8.85
N ASN A 100 6.89 6.08 -8.77
CA ASN A 100 8.14 5.36 -8.51
C ASN A 100 8.96 5.88 -7.31
N PRO A 101 8.38 5.95 -6.09
CA PRO A 101 9.05 6.47 -4.90
C PRO A 101 10.13 5.51 -4.37
N GLU A 102 11.10 6.06 -3.63
CA GLU A 102 12.16 5.32 -2.95
C GLU A 102 11.67 4.68 -1.63
N ILE A 103 10.77 5.39 -0.95
CA ILE A 103 10.16 4.98 0.32
C ILE A 103 8.67 4.80 0.11
N LEU A 104 8.14 3.65 0.50
CA LEU A 104 6.73 3.31 0.43
C LEU A 104 6.14 3.19 1.83
N VAL A 105 5.06 3.91 2.11
CA VAL A 105 4.29 3.78 3.35
C VAL A 105 2.91 3.24 2.98
N LEU A 106 2.55 2.08 3.52
CA LEU A 106 1.22 1.50 3.34
C LEU A 106 0.49 1.44 4.67
N ASP A 107 -0.70 2.02 4.70
CA ASP A 107 -1.64 1.94 5.81
C ASP A 107 -2.78 0.98 5.42
N GLU A 108 -2.62 -0.29 5.77
CA GLU A 108 -3.51 -1.37 5.34
C GLU A 108 -4.65 -1.57 6.34
N ALA A 109 -5.84 -1.09 6.00
CA ALA A 109 -7.07 -1.70 6.49
C ALA A 109 -7.91 -2.21 5.32
N THR A 110 -7.96 -3.54 5.20
CA THR A 110 -8.80 -4.27 4.27
C THR A 110 -10.12 -4.61 4.96
N ALA A 111 -11.07 -3.68 5.00
CA ALA A 111 -12.44 -3.99 5.42
C ALA A 111 -13.36 -3.83 4.20
N ASN A 112 -14.25 -4.80 3.99
CA ASN A 112 -15.29 -4.77 2.94
C ASN A 112 -14.79 -4.81 1.49
N ILE A 113 -13.79 -5.65 1.19
CA ILE A 113 -13.35 -5.96 -0.19
C ILE A 113 -13.76 -7.40 -0.52
N ASP A 114 -14.24 -7.64 -1.74
CA ASP A 114 -14.57 -8.97 -2.22
C ASP A 114 -13.33 -9.86 -2.37
N THR A 115 -13.51 -11.18 -2.26
CA THR A 115 -12.41 -12.15 -2.23
C THR A 115 -11.52 -12.11 -3.48
N GLU A 116 -12.09 -11.84 -4.65
CA GLU A 116 -11.32 -11.77 -5.90
C GLU A 116 -10.41 -10.54 -5.93
N THR A 117 -10.97 -9.37 -5.64
CA THR A 117 -10.21 -8.11 -5.62
C THR A 117 -9.17 -8.11 -4.50
N GLU A 118 -9.45 -8.77 -3.37
CA GLU A 118 -8.49 -8.98 -2.29
C GLU A 118 -7.23 -9.71 -2.75
N MET A 119 -7.37 -10.79 -3.54
CA MET A 119 -6.20 -11.49 -4.08
C MET A 119 -5.36 -10.56 -4.98
N TRP A 120 -6.01 -9.75 -5.81
CA TRP A 120 -5.30 -8.82 -6.69
C TRP A 120 -4.56 -7.74 -5.91
N ILE A 121 -5.14 -7.26 -4.81
CA ILE A 121 -4.54 -6.29 -3.90
C ILE A 121 -3.30 -6.87 -3.23
N GLN A 122 -3.39 -8.09 -2.69
CA GLN A 122 -2.25 -8.73 -2.02
C GLN A 122 -1.09 -8.97 -2.99
N GLU A 123 -1.37 -9.40 -4.23
CA GLU A 123 -0.35 -9.48 -5.29
C GLU A 123 0.27 -8.11 -5.61
N ALA A 124 -0.55 -7.06 -5.70
CA ALA A 124 -0.09 -5.71 -6.01
C ALA A 124 0.80 -5.14 -4.90
N VAL A 125 0.44 -5.36 -3.63
CA VAL A 125 1.26 -4.98 -2.46
C VAL A 125 2.62 -5.66 -2.52
N GLY A 126 2.64 -6.98 -2.78
CA GLY A 126 3.88 -7.74 -2.91
C GLY A 126 4.81 -7.18 -3.99
N ARG A 127 4.27 -6.77 -5.15
CA ARG A 127 5.05 -6.16 -6.25
C ARG A 127 5.50 -4.73 -5.92
N LEU A 128 4.64 -3.94 -5.29
CA LEU A 128 4.93 -2.56 -4.88
C LEU A 128 6.13 -2.48 -3.92
N MET A 129 6.25 -3.46 -3.02
CA MET A 129 7.32 -3.49 -2.02
C MET A 129 8.69 -3.88 -2.60
N GLN A 130 8.75 -4.46 -3.80
CA GLN A 130 10.00 -4.93 -4.37
C GLN A 130 10.96 -3.76 -4.66
N GLN A 131 12.22 -3.92 -4.23
CA GLN A 131 13.29 -2.94 -4.45
C GLN A 131 13.02 -1.54 -3.85
N ARG A 132 12.24 -1.44 -2.76
CA ARG A 132 11.93 -0.17 -2.07
C ARG A 132 12.00 -0.34 -0.57
N THR A 133 12.31 0.75 0.13
CA THR A 133 12.15 0.77 1.59
C THR A 133 10.65 0.86 1.89
N SER A 134 10.07 -0.22 2.41
CA SER A 134 8.61 -0.30 2.62
C SER A 134 8.27 -0.34 4.11
N LEU A 135 7.53 0.65 4.59
CA LEU A 135 6.92 0.68 5.91
C LEU A 135 5.45 0.27 5.78
N VAL A 136 5.10 -0.89 6.31
CA VAL A 136 3.75 -1.44 6.23
C VAL A 136 3.11 -1.44 7.61
N ILE A 137 2.02 -0.71 7.75
CA ILE A 137 1.14 -0.76 8.91
C ILE A 137 0.03 -1.74 8.54
N ALA A 138 0.15 -2.98 9.02
CA ALA A 138 -0.74 -4.06 8.62
C ALA A 138 -1.61 -4.54 9.77
N HIS A 139 -2.91 -4.67 9.49
CA HIS A 139 -3.86 -5.39 10.34
C HIS A 139 -3.95 -6.89 9.99
N ARG A 140 -3.39 -7.32 8.85
CA ARG A 140 -3.32 -8.73 8.45
C ARG A 140 -1.93 -9.31 8.65
N LEU A 141 -1.83 -10.43 9.35
CA LEU A 141 -0.55 -11.10 9.54
C LEU A 141 0.04 -11.71 8.25
N SER A 142 -0.76 -11.96 7.21
CA SER A 142 -0.26 -12.42 5.91
C SER A 142 0.76 -11.44 5.33
N THR A 143 0.46 -10.14 5.41
CA THR A 143 1.34 -9.05 4.95
C THR A 143 2.54 -8.88 5.88
N VAL A 144 2.35 -9.05 7.19
CA VAL A 144 3.42 -8.95 8.19
C VAL A 144 4.43 -10.09 8.08
N ARG A 145 3.99 -11.29 7.69
CA ARG A 145 4.83 -12.50 7.63
C ARG A 145 5.97 -12.40 6.63
N THR A 146 5.77 -11.68 5.53
CA THR A 146 6.77 -11.54 4.45
C THR A 146 7.74 -10.39 4.68
N ALA A 147 7.59 -9.62 5.76
CA ALA A 147 8.49 -8.51 6.07
C ALA A 147 9.86 -9.00 6.57
N ASP A 148 10.92 -8.30 6.15
CA ASP A 148 12.29 -8.56 6.62
C ASP A 148 12.43 -8.35 8.14
N THR A 149 11.69 -7.38 8.68
CA THR A 149 11.66 -7.06 10.11
C THR A 149 10.30 -6.54 10.50
N ILE A 150 9.78 -7.04 11.63
CA ILE A 150 8.49 -6.66 12.20
C ILE A 150 8.76 -5.84 13.46
N LEU A 151 8.06 -4.72 13.59
CA LEU A 151 8.06 -3.87 14.78
C LEU A 151 6.71 -4.02 15.51
N VAL A 152 6.74 -4.47 16.76
CA VAL A 152 5.54 -4.61 17.58
C VAL A 152 5.43 -3.43 18.53
N LEU A 153 4.44 -2.58 18.28
CA LEU A 153 4.14 -1.41 19.09
C LEU A 153 3.12 -1.75 20.19
N HIS A 154 3.34 -1.26 21.40
CA HIS A 154 2.39 -1.35 22.50
C HIS A 154 2.54 -0.12 23.42
N HIS A 155 1.44 0.60 23.66
CA HIS A 155 1.42 1.88 24.39
C HIS A 155 2.44 2.92 23.87
N GLY A 156 2.61 3.02 22.56
CA GLY A 156 3.51 4.00 21.94
C GLY A 156 4.99 3.63 21.93
N GLU A 157 5.35 2.43 22.38
CA GLU A 157 6.74 1.95 22.44
C GLU A 157 6.92 0.67 21.62
N VAL A 158 8.09 0.52 20.99
CA VAL A 158 8.48 -0.74 20.35
C VAL A 158 8.83 -1.74 21.46
N ARG A 159 8.00 -2.78 21.61
CA ARG A 159 8.20 -3.84 22.60
C ARG A 159 8.93 -5.05 22.05
N GLU A 160 8.75 -5.35 20.78
CA GLU A 160 9.44 -6.45 20.10
C GLU A 160 9.86 -6.02 18.70
N MET A 161 11.01 -6.55 18.26
CA MET A 161 11.54 -6.34 16.92
C MET A 161 12.24 -7.61 16.45
N GLY A 162 12.07 -7.94 15.18
CA GLY A 162 12.78 -9.03 14.50
C GLY A 162 11.98 -9.68 13.37
N PRO A 163 12.55 -10.70 12.71
CA PRO A 163 11.84 -11.45 11.69
C PRO A 163 10.73 -12.32 12.32
N HIS A 164 9.74 -12.70 11.50
CA HIS A 164 8.55 -13.45 11.88
C HIS A 164 8.85 -14.66 12.79
N ASP A 165 9.72 -15.56 12.32
CA ASP A 165 10.02 -16.82 13.03
C ASP A 165 10.68 -16.57 14.39
N ALA A 166 11.56 -15.56 14.48
CA ALA A 166 12.23 -15.21 15.73
C ALA A 166 11.23 -14.62 16.74
N LEU A 167 10.25 -13.83 16.28
CA LEU A 167 9.21 -13.29 17.15
C LEU A 167 8.22 -14.36 17.60
N LEU A 168 7.86 -15.32 16.74
CA LEU A 168 7.02 -16.46 17.13
C LEU A 168 7.69 -17.33 18.19
N ALA A 169 8.98 -17.62 18.03
CA ALA A 169 9.75 -18.44 18.96
C ALA A 169 9.80 -17.84 20.38
N LYS A 170 9.81 -16.49 20.49
CA LYS A 170 9.80 -15.77 21.77
C LYS A 170 8.51 -15.95 22.58
N ARG A 171 7.40 -16.38 21.95
CA ARG A 171 6.08 -16.51 22.58
C ARG A 171 5.61 -15.22 23.30
N GLY A 172 6.02 -14.07 22.76
CA GLY A 172 5.74 -12.73 23.30
C GLY A 172 4.42 -12.11 22.85
N LEU A 173 4.35 -10.78 22.81
CA LEU A 173 3.24 -9.98 22.28
C LEU A 173 2.92 -10.38 20.83
N TYR A 174 3.94 -10.47 19.97
CA TYR A 174 3.73 -10.88 18.58
C TYR A 174 3.03 -12.23 18.47
N TYR A 175 3.51 -13.21 19.24
CA TYR A 175 2.94 -14.55 19.27
C TYR A 175 1.47 -14.53 19.72
N ARG A 176 1.12 -13.73 20.74
CA ARG A 176 -0.28 -13.59 21.18
C ARG A 176 -1.18 -13.01 20.09
N LEU A 177 -0.73 -11.94 19.42
CA LEU A 177 -1.45 -11.38 18.27
C LEU A 177 -1.61 -12.42 17.16
N HIS A 178 -0.56 -13.22 16.91
CA HIS A 178 -0.60 -14.31 15.94
C HIS A 178 -1.64 -15.39 16.30
N GLN A 179 -1.70 -15.79 17.56
CA GLN A 179 -2.69 -16.76 18.04
C GLN A 179 -4.13 -16.23 17.96
N LEU A 180 -4.35 -14.93 18.17
CA LEU A 180 -5.70 -14.37 18.05
C LEU A 180 -6.22 -14.42 16.61
N GLN A 181 -5.37 -14.12 15.62
CA GLN A 181 -5.79 -14.12 14.21
C GLN A 181 -5.84 -15.51 13.56
N TYR A 182 -4.96 -16.45 13.95
CA TYR A 182 -4.90 -17.80 13.34
C TYR A 182 -5.33 -18.94 14.26
N GLY A 183 -5.42 -18.71 15.58
CA GLY A 183 -5.81 -19.70 16.57
C GLY A 183 -7.32 -19.93 16.66
N GLU A 184 -8.15 -19.00 16.20
CA GLU A 184 -9.62 -19.19 16.11
C GLU A 184 -10.04 -20.23 15.05
N GLY A 185 -9.10 -20.74 14.24
CA GLY A 185 -9.31 -21.91 13.37
C GLY A 185 -9.19 -23.27 14.07
N LYS A 186 -8.94 -23.30 15.39
CA LYS A 186 -8.94 -24.52 16.23
C LYS A 186 -9.76 -24.33 17.50
N SER A 187 -11.04 -24.00 17.34
CA SER A 187 -12.05 -24.32 18.36
C SER A 187 -12.95 -25.41 17.77
N ALA A 188 -13.05 -26.50 18.53
CA ALA A 188 -13.73 -27.75 18.23
C ALA A 188 -15.23 -27.60 17.96
#